data_AF-A0A432YRK9-F1
#
_entry.id   AF-A0A432YRK9-F1
#
_cell.length_a   1.000
_cell.length_b   1.000
_cell.length_c   1.000
_cell.angle_alpha   90.00
_cell.angle_beta   90.00
_cell.angle_gamma   90.00
#
_symmetry.space_group_name_H-M   'P 1'
#
loop_
_entity.id
_entity.type
_entity.pdbx_description
1 polymer ?
#
loop_
_entity_poly.entity_id
_entity_poly.type
_entity_poly.pdbx_seq_one_letter_code
_entity_poly.pdbx_strand_id
1 'polypeptide(L)'
;MKFQRVQKRQHTFASSELDVSYDRLTTKFELKENGTLVYSVFLGLLPFRRSKLVINDKPATLTIFWMIFWFSKLRNSDGSVVSELLPQRRRKSIGFLAYIVIITTMKVSIALMA
;
A
#
# COMPACT_ATOMS: atom_id res chain seq x y z
N MET A 1 10.65 -4.45 18.14
CA MET A 1 10.71 -4.20 16.68
C MET A 1 11.24 -2.80 16.45
N LYS A 2 12.34 -2.63 15.69
CA LYS A 2 12.94 -1.31 15.42
C LYS A 2 12.09 -0.56 14.40
N PHE A 3 11.65 0.65 14.72
CA PHE A 3 10.89 1.49 13.80
C PHE A 3 11.76 1.84 12.58
N GLN A 4 11.46 1.26 11.42
CA GLN A 4 12.04 1.69 10.15
C GLN A 4 11.21 2.86 9.60
N ARG A 5 11.87 4.02 9.43
CA ARG A 5 11.25 5.25 8.91
C ARG A 5 10.96 5.14 7.42
N VAL A 6 11.95 4.71 6.64
CA VAL A 6 11.84 4.53 5.19
C VAL A 6 11.67 3.03 4.91
N GLN A 7 10.59 2.69 4.21
CA GLN A 7 10.38 1.34 3.68
C GLN A 7 10.81 1.33 2.23
N LYS A 8 11.76 0.46 1.90
CA LYS A 8 12.19 0.24 0.52
C LYS A 8 11.83 -1.17 0.10
N ARG A 9 11.42 -1.33 -1.16
CA ARG A 9 11.22 -2.65 -1.76
C ARG A 9 11.56 -2.57 -3.24
N GLN A 10 12.45 -3.45 -3.65
CA GLN A 10 12.79 -3.64 -5.05
C GLN A 10 11.89 -4.71 -5.64
N HIS A 11 11.41 -4.46 -6.85
CA HIS A 11 10.65 -5.42 -7.65
C HIS A 11 11.28 -5.48 -9.03
N THR A 12 11.39 -6.67 -9.59
CA THR A 12 11.68 -6.87 -11.01
C THR A 12 10.37 -6.91 -11.77
N PHE A 13 10.15 -5.98 -12.68
CA PHE A 13 8.94 -5.89 -13.49
C PHE A 13 9.29 -5.69 -14.95
N ALA A 14 8.87 -6.62 -15.82
CA ALA A 14 9.06 -6.55 -17.27
C ALA A 14 10.50 -6.18 -17.68
N SER A 15 11.50 -6.84 -17.06
CA SER A 15 12.94 -6.61 -17.26
C SER A 15 13.51 -5.28 -16.72
N SER A 16 12.69 -4.42 -16.09
CA SER A 16 13.12 -3.21 -15.37
C SER A 16 13.17 -3.45 -13.86
N GLU A 17 14.20 -2.90 -13.19
CA GLU A 17 14.25 -2.82 -11.73
C GLU A 17 13.43 -1.62 -11.25
N LEU A 18 12.37 -1.89 -10.47
CA LEU A 18 11.56 -0.87 -9.81
C LEU A 18 11.97 -0.78 -8.34
N ASP A 19 12.54 0.34 -7.93
CA ASP A 19 12.82 0.64 -6.53
C ASP A 19 11.71 1.54 -5.97
N VAL A 20 10.94 0.98 -5.05
CA VAL A 20 9.83 1.66 -4.38
C VAL A 20 10.30 2.10 -3.01
N SER A 21 10.25 3.41 -2.74
CA SER A 21 10.60 4.00 -1.46
C SER A 21 9.40 4.74 -0.86
N TYR A 22 9.13 4.51 0.42
CA TYR A 22 8.09 5.21 1.16
C TYR A 22 8.61 5.69 2.51
N ASP A 23 8.60 7.00 2.74
CA ASP A 23 8.91 7.60 4.05
C ASP A 23 7.63 7.68 4.89
N ARG A 24 7.62 7.01 6.03
CA ARG A 24 6.47 6.98 6.94
C ARG A 24 6.21 8.29 7.66
N LEU A 25 7.23 9.14 7.83
CA LEU A 25 7.12 10.41 8.55
C LEU A 25 6.57 11.49 7.63
N THR A 26 7.17 11.62 6.46
CA THR A 26 6.79 12.60 5.45
C THR A 26 5.72 12.09 4.50
N THR A 27 5.25 10.85 4.66
CA THR A 27 4.26 10.22 3.77
C THR A 27 4.60 10.31 2.28
N LYS A 28 5.89 10.50 1.98
CA LYS A 28 6.41 10.66 0.64
C LYS A 28 6.58 9.30 0.02
N PHE A 29 5.97 9.10 -1.14
CA PHE A 29 6.09 7.91 -1.95
C PHE A 29 6.92 8.24 -3.18
N GLU A 30 7.94 7.43 -3.41
CA GLU A 30 8.85 7.53 -4.53
C GLU A 30 8.90 6.19 -5.26
N LEU A 31 8.80 6.25 -6.57
CA LEU A 31 9.00 5.14 -7.48
C LEU A 31 10.15 5.49 -8.39
N LYS A 32 11.18 4.65 -8.38
CA LYS A 32 12.32 4.74 -9.27
C LYS A 32 12.33 3.55 -10.22
N GLU A 33 12.65 3.80 -11.47
CA GLU A 33 12.90 2.77 -12.49
C GLU A 33 14.37 2.84 -12.87
N ASN A 34 15.10 1.74 -12.68
CA ASN A 34 16.53 1.64 -13.00
C ASN A 34 17.37 2.82 -12.44
N GLY A 35 17.04 3.27 -11.23
CA GLY A 35 17.68 4.42 -10.56
C GLY A 35 17.13 5.81 -10.94
N THR A 36 16.33 5.92 -12.01
CA THR A 36 15.69 7.18 -12.42
C THR A 36 14.36 7.40 -11.69
N LEU A 37 14.10 8.62 -11.21
CA LEU A 37 12.88 8.94 -10.46
C LEU A 37 11.71 9.12 -11.44
N VAL A 38 10.84 8.11 -11.52
CA VAL A 38 9.67 8.11 -12.42
C VAL A 38 8.48 8.81 -11.77
N TYR A 39 8.33 8.65 -10.45
CA TYR A 39 7.20 9.23 -9.76
C TYR A 39 7.55 9.58 -8.32
N SER A 40 7.23 10.80 -7.91
CA SER A 40 7.30 11.22 -6.52
C SER A 40 6.02 11.94 -6.16
N VAL A 41 5.38 11.49 -5.08
CA VAL A 41 4.15 12.11 -4.58
C VAL A 41 4.15 12.14 -3.07
N PHE A 42 3.62 13.22 -2.52
CA PHE A 42 3.32 13.34 -1.12
C PHE A 42 1.91 12.80 -0.85
N LEU A 43 1.78 11.72 -0.08
CA LEU A 43 0.47 11.24 0.38
C LEU A 43 0.03 12.10 1.56
N GLY A 44 -0.53 13.27 1.26
CA GLY A 44 -1.11 14.17 2.25
C GLY A 44 -2.44 13.64 2.82
N LEU A 45 -3.45 14.50 2.90
CA LEU A 45 -4.74 14.19 3.53
C LEU A 45 -5.62 13.20 2.73
N LEU A 46 -5.46 13.10 1.41
CA LEU A 46 -6.33 12.24 0.61
C LEU A 46 -5.95 10.76 0.76
N PRO A 47 -6.90 9.91 1.19
CA PRO A 47 -6.63 8.51 1.50
C PRO A 47 -6.39 7.66 0.25
N PHE A 48 -6.85 8.13 -0.90
CA PHE A 48 -6.87 7.44 -2.17
C PHE A 48 -6.25 8.30 -3.26
N ARG A 49 -5.33 7.73 -4.02
CA ARG A 49 -4.77 8.36 -5.22
C ARG A 49 -4.66 7.36 -6.36
N ARG A 50 -5.02 7.83 -7.55
CA ARG A 50 -4.80 7.14 -8.83
C ARG A 50 -3.92 8.03 -9.69
N SER A 51 -2.85 7.46 -10.23
CA SER A 51 -1.93 8.16 -11.12
C SER A 51 -1.63 7.28 -12.32
N LYS A 52 -1.76 7.85 -13.52
CA LYS A 52 -1.32 7.21 -14.75
C LYS A 52 0.17 7.52 -14.91
N LEU A 53 0.96 6.48 -15.10
CA LEU A 53 2.40 6.53 -15.28
C LEU A 53 2.73 5.80 -16.57
N VAL A 54 3.81 6.19 -17.22
CA VAL A 54 4.38 5.40 -18.32
C VAL A 54 5.64 4.78 -17.75
N ILE A 55 5.69 3.46 -17.69
CA ILE A 55 6.84 2.68 -17.19
C ILE A 55 7.27 1.82 -18.36
N ASN A 56 8.52 1.98 -18.82
CA ASN A 56 9.06 1.26 -19.97
C ASN A 56 8.17 1.35 -21.23
N ASP A 57 7.79 2.58 -21.63
CA ASP A 57 6.88 2.90 -22.76
C ASP A 57 5.48 2.28 -22.69
N LYS A 58 5.11 1.64 -21.57
CA LYS A 58 3.79 1.06 -21.35
C LYS A 58 2.95 1.90 -20.38
N PRO A 59 1.66 2.16 -20.69
CA PRO A 59 0.78 2.89 -19.79
C PRO A 59 0.43 2.03 -18.57
N ALA A 60 0.97 2.40 -17.42
CA ALA A 60 0.70 1.81 -16.12
C ALA A 60 -0.22 2.72 -15.28
N THR A 61 -1.19 2.14 -14.59
CA THR A 61 -2.02 2.86 -13.60
C THR A 61 -1.59 2.47 -12.20
N LEU A 62 -1.04 3.43 -11.47
CA LEU A 62 -0.70 3.32 -10.06
C LEU A 62 -1.91 3.72 -9.21
N THR A 63 -2.39 2.81 -8.37
CA THR A 63 -3.43 3.08 -7.38
C THR A 63 -2.87 2.89 -5.98
N ILE A 64 -2.90 3.95 -5.18
CA ILE A 64 -2.42 3.95 -3.81
C ILE A 64 -3.58 4.27 -2.87
N PHE A 65 -3.73 3.47 -1.82
CA PHE A 65 -4.60 3.72 -0.69
C PHE A 65 -3.77 3.62 0.59
N TRP A 66 -3.86 4.60 1.49
CA TRP A 66 -2.99 4.66 2.69
C TRP A 66 -3.71 4.77 4.03
N MET A 67 -4.94 5.26 4.08
CA MET A 67 -5.56 5.67 5.34
C MET A 67 -5.77 4.51 6.32
N ILE A 68 -6.55 3.51 5.92
CA ILE A 68 -6.89 2.37 6.79
C ILE A 68 -6.02 1.15 6.45
N PHE A 69 -5.96 0.82 5.17
CA PHE A 69 -5.15 -0.24 4.62
C PHE A 69 -4.08 0.40 3.73
N TRP A 70 -2.80 0.05 3.94
CA TRP A 70 -1.80 0.36 2.91
C TRP A 70 -1.97 -0.63 1.79
N PHE A 71 -2.35 -0.13 0.62
CA PHE A 71 -2.45 -0.90 -0.60
C PHE A 71 -1.88 -0.09 -1.75
N SER A 72 -0.95 -0.67 -2.51
CA SER A 72 -0.34 -0.05 -3.68
C SER A 72 -0.37 -1.04 -4.86
N LYS A 73 -1.34 -0.86 -5.77
CA LYS A 73 -1.47 -1.63 -7.02
C LYS A 73 -0.76 -0.89 -8.14
N LEU A 74 0.10 -1.59 -8.87
CA LEU A 74 0.49 -1.18 -10.21
C LEU A 74 -0.23 -2.08 -11.20
N ARG A 75 -1.05 -1.50 -12.08
CA ARG A 75 -1.74 -2.23 -13.14
C ARG A 75 -1.20 -1.78 -14.49
N ASN A 76 -0.64 -2.70 -15.25
CA ASN A 76 -0.26 -2.43 -16.64
C ASN A 76 -1.46 -2.65 -17.58
N SER A 77 -1.43 -2.05 -18.77
CA SER A 77 -2.40 -2.29 -19.83
C SER A 77 -2.45 -3.76 -20.25
N ASP A 78 -1.30 -4.43 -20.20
CA ASP A 78 -1.13 -5.85 -20.61
C ASP A 78 -1.56 -6.85 -19.52
N GLY A 79 -2.21 -6.39 -18.45
CA GLY A 79 -2.73 -7.25 -17.39
C GLY A 79 -1.69 -7.70 -16.34
N SER A 80 -0.43 -7.28 -16.47
CA SER A 80 0.56 -7.47 -15.40
C SER A 80 0.24 -6.57 -14.21
N VAL A 81 -0.13 -7.20 -13.09
CA VAL A 81 -0.52 -6.54 -11.85
C VAL A 81 0.53 -6.80 -10.79
N VAL A 82 1.30 -5.76 -10.42
CA VAL A 82 2.04 -5.81 -9.15
C VAL A 82 1.04 -5.49 -8.06
N SER A 83 0.54 -6.56 -7.44
CA SER A 83 -0.50 -6.49 -6.42
C SER A 83 -0.02 -5.76 -5.17
N GLU A 84 1.26 -5.80 -4.80
CA GLU A 84 1.76 -5.15 -3.58
C GLU A 84 3.17 -4.56 -3.75
N LEU A 85 3.25 -3.30 -4.18
CA LEU A 85 4.54 -2.58 -4.27
C LEU A 85 5.25 -2.44 -2.91
N LEU A 86 4.51 -2.41 -1.79
CA LEU A 86 5.07 -2.27 -0.45
C LEU A 86 4.34 -3.20 0.53
N PRO A 87 5.04 -3.69 1.57
CA PRO A 87 4.46 -4.65 2.50
C PRO A 87 3.31 -4.03 3.31
N GLN A 88 2.26 -4.81 3.50
CA GLN A 88 1.01 -4.38 4.15
C GLN A 88 1.24 -3.95 5.61
N ARG A 89 0.90 -2.70 5.94
CA ARG A 89 1.27 -2.05 7.22
C ARG A 89 0.53 -2.58 8.46
N ARG A 90 -0.73 -3.02 8.35
CA ARG A 90 -1.63 -3.26 9.51
C ARG A 90 -2.22 -4.66 9.63
N ARG A 91 -1.69 -5.67 8.92
CA ARG A 91 -2.30 -7.01 8.84
C ARG A 91 -2.66 -7.61 10.21
N LYS A 92 -1.79 -7.41 11.22
CA LYS A 92 -2.01 -7.89 12.60
C LYS A 92 -3.06 -7.08 13.39
N SER A 93 -3.09 -5.76 13.23
CA SER A 93 -4.03 -4.89 13.97
C SER A 93 -5.48 -5.04 13.51
N ILE A 94 -5.69 -5.33 12.23
CA ILE A 94 -7.04 -5.54 11.67
C ILE A 94 -7.65 -6.85 12.18
N GLY A 95 -6.87 -7.94 12.20
CA GLY A 95 -7.33 -9.21 12.76
C GLY A 95 -7.72 -9.08 14.23
N PHE A 96 -6.95 -8.32 15.00
CA PHE A 96 -7.25 -8.04 16.41
C PHE A 96 -8.52 -7.19 16.59
N LEU A 97 -8.72 -6.14 15.78
CA LEU A 97 -9.96 -5.35 15.80
C LEU A 97 -11.18 -6.18 15.44
N ALA A 98 -11.10 -7.01 14.40
CA ALA A 98 -12.19 -7.91 14.02
C ALA A 98 -12.53 -8.88 15.16
N TYR A 99 -11.51 -9.44 15.82
CA TYR A 99 -11.70 -10.31 16.98
C TYR A 99 -12.40 -9.60 18.15
N ILE A 100 -12.01 -8.36 18.47
CA ILE A 100 -12.67 -7.54 19.51
C ILE A 100 -14.14 -7.30 19.16
N VAL A 101 -14.44 -6.94 17.91
CA VAL A 101 -15.83 -6.70 17.46
C VAL A 101 -16.67 -7.97 17.65
N ILE A 102 -16.17 -9.13 17.24
CA ILE A 102 -16.90 -10.39 17.39
C ILE A 102 -17.18 -10.71 18.86
N ILE A 103 -16.17 -10.61 19.73
CA ILE A 103 -16.34 -10.90 21.17
C ILE A 103 -17.31 -9.92 21.84
N THR A 104 -17.20 -8.63 21.52
CA THR A 104 -18.09 -7.62 22.08
C THR A 104 -19.53 -7.85 21.63
N THR A 105 -19.76 -8.16 20.35
CA THR A 105 -21.11 -8.50 19.87
C THR A 105 -21.68 -9.75 20.53
N MET A 106 -20.87 -10.79 20.74
CA MET A 106 -21.30 -12.03 21.39
C MET A 106 -21.62 -11.83 22.88
N LYS A 107 -20.85 -10.99 23.58
CA LYS A 107 -21.15 -10.62 24.97
C LYS A 107 -22.45 -9.83 25.08
N VAL A 108 -22.67 -8.88 24.18
CA VAL A 108 -23.90 -8.05 24.16
C VAL A 108 -25.12 -8.90 23.84
N SER A 109 -25.03 -9.84 22.89
CA SER A 109 -26.16 -10.74 22.57
C SER A 109 -26.53 -11.66 23.72
N ILE A 110 -25.55 -12.18 24.46
CA ILE A 110 -25.81 -13.00 25.65
C ILE A 110 -26.46 -12.16 26.76
N ALA A 111 -25.98 -10.94 26.98
CA ALA A 111 -26.54 -10.03 27.97
C ALA A 111 -27.96 -9.52 27.62
N LEU A 112 -28.31 -9.47 26.33
CA LEU A 112 -29.66 -9.13 25.87
C LEU A 112 -30.64 -10.32 25.92
N MET A 113 -30.13 -11.54 25.95
CA MET A 113 -30.93 -12.77 26.05
C MET A 113 -31.08 -13.29 27.49
N ALA A 114 -30.33 -12.74 28.45
CA ALA A 114 -30.42 -13.02 29.88
C ALA A 114 -31.35 -12.01 30.56
#